data_AF-A0A9P0C994-F1
#
_entry.id   AF-A0A9P0C994-F1
#
_cell.length_a   1.000
_cell.length_b   1.000
_cell.length_c   1.000
_cell.angle_alpha   90.00
_cell.angle_beta   90.00
_cell.angle_gamma   90.00
#
_symmetry.space_group_name_H-M   'P 1'
#
loop_
_entity.id
_entity.type
_entity.pdbx_description
1 polymer ?
#
loop_
_entity_poly.entity_id
_entity_poly.type
_entity_poly.pdbx_seq_one_letter_code
_entity_poly.pdbx_strand_id
1 'polypeptide(L)'
;MEGQKNTCPTVEVKVRDAEMGRERAERILNEGANIPVNLKQTGRLPPWYDPQKFKKGQEFFHQNYFALFVSKLAGLIVVLAIASILRVLKMSRKSGDKITAYKRYMATIHHMLMWYDGDLEDPQSRAHKSLIMVRGFHCAASNKANGVGFGHISQKDMALTQFGFMGFSLLNFKLLGLKGTSDQIDGFVHFWRTIGYLMGINDK
;
A
#
# COMPACT_ATOMS: atom_id res chain seq x y z
N MET A 1 -19.00 12.50 -32.87
CA MET A 1 -18.02 11.97 -31.91
C MET A 1 -18.80 11.41 -30.73
N GLU A 2 -19.15 10.12 -30.80
CA GLU A 2 -19.88 9.45 -29.73
C GLU A 2 -18.95 9.21 -28.53
N GLY A 3 -19.33 9.76 -27.38
CA GLY A 3 -18.63 9.53 -26.12
C GLY A 3 -18.82 8.09 -25.68
N GLN A 4 -17.73 7.31 -25.66
CA GLN A 4 -17.67 6.04 -24.94
C GLN A 4 -18.14 6.26 -23.50
N LYS A 5 -19.27 5.62 -23.14
CA LYS A 5 -19.79 5.59 -21.78
C LYS A 5 -18.76 4.91 -20.87
N ASN A 6 -18.01 5.70 -20.12
CA ASN A 6 -17.09 5.24 -19.08
C ASN A 6 -17.90 4.71 -17.89
N THR A 7 -18.37 3.47 -17.99
CA THR A 7 -18.92 2.74 -16.84
C THR A 7 -17.76 2.06 -16.11
N CYS A 8 -17.56 2.41 -14.84
CA CYS A 8 -16.96 1.48 -13.88
C CYS A 8 -17.67 0.12 -14.08
N PRO A 9 -16.95 -1.00 -14.30
CA PRO A 9 -17.62 -2.29 -14.31
C PRO A 9 -18.33 -2.40 -12.97
N THR A 10 -19.66 -2.36 -12.98
CA THR A 10 -20.48 -2.75 -11.84
C THR A 10 -20.22 -4.24 -11.68
N VAL A 11 -19.17 -4.57 -10.94
CA VAL A 11 -18.96 -5.92 -10.47
C VAL A 11 -20.09 -6.15 -9.48
N GLU A 12 -21.09 -6.94 -9.88
CA GLU A 12 -22.03 -7.51 -8.93
C GLU A 12 -21.21 -8.32 -7.93
N VAL A 13 -20.97 -7.73 -6.76
CA VAL A 13 -20.29 -8.43 -5.68
C VAL A 13 -21.29 -9.45 -5.15
N LYS A 14 -21.01 -10.74 -5.36
CA LYS A 14 -21.82 -11.81 -4.80
C LYS A 14 -21.82 -11.67 -3.27
N VAL A 15 -22.96 -11.91 -2.62
CA VAL A 15 -23.10 -11.78 -1.15
C VAL A 15 -21.97 -12.49 -0.40
N ARG A 16 -21.62 -13.70 -0.87
CA ARG A 16 -20.50 -14.50 -0.33
C ARG A 16 -19.14 -13.79 -0.39
N ASP A 17 -18.86 -13.07 -1.48
CA ASP A 17 -17.60 -12.36 -1.65
C ASP A 17 -17.53 -11.13 -0.72
N ALA A 18 -18.66 -10.46 -0.51
CA ALA A 18 -18.77 -9.36 0.45
C ALA A 18 -18.60 -9.83 1.90
N GLU A 19 -19.18 -10.98 2.25
CA GLU A 19 -19.05 -11.59 3.58
C GLU A 19 -17.60 -12.01 3.85
N MET A 20 -16.96 -12.71 2.91
CA MET A 20 -15.53 -13.05 3.00
C MET A 20 -14.64 -11.80 3.13
N GLY A 21 -14.97 -10.71 2.42
CA GLY A 21 -14.28 -9.43 2.55
C GLY A 21 -14.40 -8.84 3.95
N ARG A 22 -15.60 -8.91 4.55
CA ARG A 22 -15.86 -8.46 5.92
C ARG A 22 -15.08 -9.28 6.94
N GLU A 23 -15.13 -10.61 6.86
CA GLU A 23 -14.38 -11.51 7.74
C GLU A 23 -12.86 -11.24 7.70
N ARG A 24 -12.31 -10.96 6.51
CA ARG A 24 -10.90 -10.59 6.36
C ARG A 24 -10.60 -9.24 7.03
N ALA A 25 -11.46 -8.24 6.83
CA ALA A 25 -11.30 -6.95 7.47
C ALA A 25 -11.36 -7.07 9.01
N GLU A 26 -12.30 -7.85 9.54
CA GLU A 26 -12.41 -8.13 10.97
C GLU A 26 -11.17 -8.81 11.53
N ARG A 27 -10.62 -9.81 10.84
CA ARG A 27 -9.35 -10.44 11.23
C ARG A 27 -8.18 -9.46 11.27
N ILE A 28 -8.06 -8.59 10.26
CA ILE A 28 -7.02 -7.54 10.26
C ILE A 28 -7.17 -6.61 11.47
N LEU A 29 -8.40 -6.19 11.77
CA LEU A 29 -8.67 -5.24 12.86
C LEU A 29 -8.50 -5.86 14.25
N ASN A 30 -8.92 -7.12 14.43
CA ASN A 30 -8.98 -7.79 15.72
C ASN A 30 -7.69 -8.59 16.02
N GLU A 31 -7.29 -9.48 15.11
CA GLU A 31 -6.12 -10.35 15.29
C GLU A 31 -4.84 -9.66 14.85
N GLY A 32 -4.88 -8.96 13.71
CA GLY A 32 -3.72 -8.31 13.10
C GLY A 32 -3.09 -7.23 13.98
N ALA A 33 -3.82 -6.70 14.98
CA ALA A 33 -3.28 -5.75 15.96
C ALA A 33 -2.22 -6.37 16.87
N ASN A 34 -2.27 -7.68 17.10
CA ASN A 34 -1.39 -8.41 18.02
C ASN A 34 -0.29 -9.19 17.29
N ILE A 35 -0.33 -9.22 15.96
CA ILE A 35 0.66 -9.91 15.14
C ILE A 35 1.68 -8.89 14.65
N PRO A 36 2.98 -9.05 14.95
CA PRO A 36 4.00 -8.14 14.42
C PRO A 36 4.15 -8.27 12.90
N VAL A 37 4.58 -7.18 12.26
CA VAL A 37 5.02 -7.20 10.86
C VAL A 37 6.11 -8.26 10.67
N ASN A 38 6.11 -8.97 9.53
CA ASN A 38 7.08 -10.03 9.28
C ASN A 38 8.48 -9.46 9.02
N LEU A 39 9.27 -9.37 10.09
CA LEU A 39 10.66 -8.94 10.06
C LEU A 39 11.60 -9.92 9.35
N LYS A 40 11.15 -11.14 9.02
CA LYS A 40 11.94 -12.17 8.33
C LYS A 40 11.70 -12.25 6.82
N GLN A 41 10.77 -11.45 6.26
CA GLN A 41 10.60 -11.36 4.80
C GLN A 41 11.94 -11.05 4.10
N THR A 42 12.36 -11.88 3.17
CA THR A 42 13.70 -11.83 2.55
C THR A 42 13.74 -11.01 1.26
N GLY A 43 12.63 -10.37 0.87
CA GLY A 43 12.54 -9.67 -0.41
C GLY A 43 12.32 -10.60 -1.61
N ARG A 44 12.03 -11.88 -1.36
CA ARG A 44 11.71 -12.85 -2.40
C ARG A 44 10.27 -12.63 -2.84
N LEU A 45 10.05 -12.64 -4.15
CA LEU A 45 8.71 -12.59 -4.71
C LEU A 45 7.87 -13.78 -4.23
N PRO A 46 6.58 -13.58 -3.97
CA PRO A 46 5.68 -14.65 -3.56
C PRO A 46 5.44 -15.64 -4.71
N PRO A 47 5.09 -16.91 -4.42
CA PRO A 47 4.78 -17.91 -5.45
C PRO A 47 3.59 -17.53 -6.35
N TRP A 48 2.70 -16.67 -5.88
CA TRP A 48 1.54 -16.16 -6.62
C TRP A 48 1.84 -14.87 -7.40
N TYR A 49 3.08 -14.37 -7.40
CA TYR A 49 3.47 -13.21 -8.18
C TYR A 49 3.23 -13.45 -9.68
N ASP A 50 2.59 -12.49 -10.33
CA ASP A 50 2.28 -12.50 -11.75
C ASP A 50 2.82 -11.21 -12.38
N PRO A 51 3.90 -11.30 -13.19
CA PRO A 51 4.54 -10.11 -13.75
C PRO A 51 3.62 -9.36 -14.73
N GLN A 52 2.70 -10.05 -15.40
CA GLN A 52 1.75 -9.41 -16.33
C GLN A 52 0.72 -8.60 -15.55
N LYS A 53 0.16 -9.16 -14.47
CA LYS A 53 -0.75 -8.40 -13.59
C LYS A 53 -0.05 -7.24 -12.91
N PHE A 54 1.17 -7.45 -12.43
CA PHE A 54 1.97 -6.38 -11.85
C PHE A 54 2.16 -5.23 -12.85
N LYS A 55 2.46 -5.53 -14.11
CA LYS A 55 2.58 -4.54 -15.18
C LYS A 55 1.26 -3.80 -15.45
N LYS A 56 0.13 -4.52 -15.46
CA LYS A 56 -1.21 -3.90 -15.56
C LYS A 56 -1.51 -2.92 -14.43
N GLY A 57 -1.07 -3.22 -13.20
CA GLY A 57 -1.15 -2.29 -12.09
C GLY A 57 -0.31 -1.02 -12.27
N GLN A 58 0.88 -1.15 -12.86
CA GLN A 58 1.71 0.00 -13.23
C GLN A 58 1.03 0.85 -14.32
N GLU A 59 0.49 0.22 -15.37
CA GLU A 59 -0.27 0.92 -16.43
C GLU A 59 -1.46 1.69 -15.86
N PHE A 60 -2.23 1.06 -14.96
CA PHE A 60 -3.34 1.72 -14.27
C PHE A 60 -2.88 2.97 -13.52
N PHE A 61 -1.74 2.89 -12.83
CA PHE A 61 -1.19 4.03 -12.12
C PHE A 61 -0.83 5.17 -13.06
N HIS A 62 -0.12 4.88 -14.15
CA HIS A 62 0.31 5.87 -15.13
C HIS A 62 -0.84 6.59 -15.83
N GLN A 63 -1.95 5.91 -16.06
CA GLN A 63 -3.15 6.52 -16.64
C GLN A 63 -3.91 7.43 -15.67
N ASN A 64 -3.70 7.29 -14.36
CA ASN A 64 -4.49 7.93 -13.31
C ASN A 64 -3.64 8.69 -12.29
N TYR A 65 -2.42 9.05 -12.67
CA TYR A 65 -1.35 9.53 -11.79
C TYR A 65 -1.85 10.59 -10.78
N PHE A 66 -2.45 11.68 -11.27
CA PHE A 66 -2.95 12.77 -10.42
C PHE A 66 -4.03 12.31 -9.44
N ALA A 67 -5.08 11.65 -9.93
CA ALA A 67 -6.20 11.17 -9.10
C ALA A 67 -5.74 10.17 -8.03
N LEU A 68 -4.79 9.30 -8.37
CA LEU A 68 -4.20 8.35 -7.43
C LEU A 68 -3.34 9.01 -6.36
N PHE A 69 -2.69 10.14 -6.63
CA PHE A 69 -2.01 10.92 -5.59
C PHE A 69 -2.98 11.68 -4.69
N VAL A 70 -4.07 12.23 -5.24
CA VAL A 70 -5.16 12.82 -4.44
C VAL A 70 -5.75 11.78 -3.49
N SER A 71 -6.01 10.57 -3.99
CA SER A 71 -6.49 9.45 -3.17
C SER A 71 -5.52 9.08 -2.05
N LYS A 72 -4.22 9.00 -2.35
CA LYS A 72 -3.17 8.71 -1.35
C LYS A 72 -3.04 9.80 -0.30
N LEU A 73 -3.25 11.07 -0.66
CA LEU A 73 -3.26 12.17 0.31
C LEU A 73 -4.43 12.03 1.29
N ALA A 74 -5.63 11.71 0.79
CA ALA A 74 -6.78 11.44 1.66
C ALA A 74 -6.52 10.23 2.58
N GLY A 75 -5.95 9.15 2.05
CA GLY A 75 -5.56 7.99 2.84
C GLY A 75 -4.50 8.30 3.90
N LEU A 76 -3.50 9.13 3.57
CA LEU A 76 -2.49 9.59 4.54
C LEU A 76 -3.14 10.35 5.70
N ILE A 77 -4.10 11.25 5.44
CA ILE A 77 -4.80 11.99 6.51
C ILE A 77 -5.50 11.01 7.47
N VAL A 78 -6.17 9.98 6.94
CA VAL A 78 -6.83 8.95 7.74
C VAL A 78 -5.82 8.12 8.54
N VAL A 79 -4.71 7.72 7.91
CA VAL A 79 -3.65 6.93 8.57
C VAL A 79 -3.01 7.71 9.72
N LEU A 80 -2.87 9.04 9.60
CA LEU A 80 -2.37 9.91 10.67
C LEU A 80 -3.31 10.01 11.88
N ALA A 81 -4.59 9.67 11.72
CA ALA A 81 -5.56 9.61 12.82
C ALA A 81 -5.45 8.31 13.64
N ILE A 82 -4.71 7.31 13.16
CA ILE A 82 -4.52 6.04 13.86
C ILE A 82 -3.40 6.19 14.90
N ALA A 83 -3.75 6.13 16.18
CA ALA A 83 -2.83 6.39 17.28
C ALA A 83 -1.56 5.52 17.26
N SER A 84 -1.69 4.23 16.93
CA SER A 84 -0.57 3.29 16.85
C SER A 84 0.43 3.62 15.74
N ILE A 85 -0.05 4.18 14.63
CA ILE A 85 0.79 4.62 13.50
C ILE A 85 1.40 5.99 13.81
N LEU A 86 0.59 6.93 14.31
CA LEU A 86 1.02 8.29 14.64
C LEU A 86 2.15 8.29 15.68
N ARG A 87 2.09 7.44 16.70
CA ARG A 87 3.18 7.34 17.71
C ARG A 87 4.51 6.91 17.10
N VAL A 88 4.52 5.98 16.13
CA VAL A 88 5.73 5.54 15.42
C VAL A 88 6.30 6.68 14.56
N LEU A 89 5.43 7.43 13.89
CA LEU A 89 5.83 8.61 13.10
C LEU A 89 6.41 9.71 14.00
N LYS A 90 5.79 10.01 15.15
CA LYS A 90 6.34 10.96 16.15
C LYS A 90 7.70 10.49 16.69
N MET A 91 7.83 9.22 17.04
CA MET A 91 9.08 8.61 17.52
C MET A 91 10.24 8.74 16.51
N SER A 92 9.94 8.74 15.21
CA SER A 92 10.96 8.88 14.17
C SER A 92 11.64 10.24 14.13
N ARG A 93 10.96 11.30 14.64
CA ARG A 93 11.38 12.71 14.53
C ARG A 93 11.64 13.20 13.09
N LYS A 94 11.05 12.56 12.07
CA LYS A 94 11.20 12.94 10.65
C LYS A 94 10.04 13.76 10.11
N SER A 95 9.20 14.33 10.98
CA SER A 95 8.01 15.12 10.60
C SER A 95 7.65 16.15 11.67
N GLY A 96 8.62 16.57 12.48
CA GLY A 96 8.38 17.52 13.58
C GLY A 96 8.32 18.98 13.12
N ASP A 97 8.83 19.26 11.92
CA ASP A 97 8.86 20.59 11.31
C ASP A 97 8.61 20.50 9.80
N LYS A 98 8.41 21.65 9.16
CA LYS A 98 8.06 21.75 7.74
C LYS A 98 9.11 21.10 6.82
N ILE A 99 10.40 21.28 7.11
CA ILE A 99 11.49 20.79 6.25
C ILE A 99 11.65 19.28 6.40
N THR A 100 11.63 18.76 7.63
CA THR A 100 11.73 17.31 7.85
C THR A 100 10.51 16.57 7.30
N ALA A 101 9.31 17.13 7.48
CA ALA A 101 8.08 16.60 6.89
C ALA A 101 8.15 16.59 5.35
N TYR A 102 8.56 17.70 4.73
CA TYR A 102 8.74 17.78 3.27
C TYR A 102 9.67 16.69 2.76
N LYS A 103 10.86 16.54 3.37
CA LYS A 103 11.83 15.50 2.99
C LYS A 103 11.26 14.09 3.10
N ARG A 104 10.54 13.78 4.19
CA ARG A 104 9.91 12.46 4.37
C ARG A 104 8.89 12.17 3.27
N TYR A 105 7.98 13.10 3.00
CA TYR A 105 6.90 12.85 2.04
C TYR A 105 7.40 12.86 0.60
N MET A 106 8.39 13.69 0.25
CA MET A 106 9.07 13.59 -1.04
C MET A 106 9.80 12.26 -1.21
N ALA A 107 10.48 11.77 -0.16
CA ALA A 107 11.09 10.44 -0.20
C ALA A 107 10.05 9.33 -0.39
N THR A 108 8.88 9.45 0.27
CA THR A 108 7.77 8.50 0.10
C THR A 108 7.26 8.47 -1.34
N ILE A 109 7.04 9.64 -1.94
CA ILE A 109 6.65 9.76 -3.36
C ILE A 109 7.73 9.16 -4.26
N HIS A 110 8.99 9.51 -4.04
CA HIS A 110 10.10 9.01 -4.83
C HIS A 110 10.20 7.48 -4.82
N HIS A 111 10.16 6.84 -3.64
CA HIS A 111 10.20 5.39 -3.53
C HIS A 111 9.02 4.73 -4.24
N MET A 112 7.83 5.30 -4.09
CA MET A 112 6.62 4.78 -4.74
C MET A 112 6.70 4.86 -6.26
N LEU A 113 7.22 5.96 -6.81
CA LEU A 113 7.44 6.09 -8.25
C LEU A 113 8.44 5.06 -8.75
N MET A 114 9.53 4.82 -8.00
CA MET A 114 10.47 3.75 -8.36
C MET A 114 9.79 2.38 -8.46
N TRP A 115 8.77 2.09 -7.62
CA TRP A 115 8.02 0.84 -7.69
C TRP A 115 7.06 0.79 -8.90
N TYR A 116 6.41 1.90 -9.24
CA TYR A 116 5.54 1.98 -10.41
C TYR A 116 6.29 2.03 -11.75
N ASP A 117 7.56 2.46 -11.75
CA ASP A 117 8.38 2.63 -12.95
C ASP A 117 9.35 1.48 -13.21
N GLY A 118 9.65 0.66 -12.20
CA GLY A 118 10.68 -0.36 -12.29
C GLY A 118 10.17 -1.80 -12.21
N ASP A 119 11.11 -2.72 -12.36
CA ASP A 119 10.89 -4.16 -12.37
C ASP A 119 11.25 -4.77 -11.01
N LEU A 120 10.40 -5.61 -10.42
CA LEU A 120 10.73 -6.29 -9.16
C LEU A 120 11.43 -7.63 -9.35
N GLU A 121 11.39 -8.20 -10.56
CA GLU A 121 12.03 -9.47 -10.89
C GLU A 121 13.55 -9.34 -10.92
N ASP A 122 14.08 -8.22 -11.44
CA ASP A 122 15.50 -7.89 -11.37
C ASP A 122 15.91 -7.38 -9.97
N PRO A 123 16.72 -8.12 -9.19
CA PRO A 123 17.20 -7.67 -7.89
C PRO A 123 18.12 -6.44 -7.98
N GLN A 124 18.68 -6.15 -9.16
CA GLN A 124 19.52 -4.98 -9.39
C GLN A 124 18.73 -3.73 -9.76
N SER A 125 17.43 -3.86 -10.02
CA SER A 125 16.59 -2.74 -10.40
C SER A 125 16.48 -1.72 -9.27
N ARG A 126 16.17 -0.48 -9.65
CA ARG A 126 15.88 0.59 -8.68
C ARG A 126 14.62 0.30 -7.87
N ALA A 127 13.62 -0.37 -8.45
CA ALA A 127 12.39 -0.74 -7.75
C ALA A 127 12.67 -1.74 -6.62
N HIS A 128 13.40 -2.81 -6.93
CA HIS A 128 13.75 -3.83 -5.95
C HIS A 128 14.60 -3.25 -4.82
N LYS A 129 15.69 -2.55 -5.15
CA LYS A 129 16.56 -1.88 -4.16
C LYS A 129 15.79 -0.89 -3.29
N SER A 130 14.93 -0.07 -3.89
CA SER A 130 14.04 0.86 -3.18
C SER A 130 13.14 0.13 -2.20
N LEU A 131 12.49 -0.96 -2.64
CA LEU A 131 11.56 -1.73 -1.81
C LEU A 131 12.25 -2.35 -0.60
N ILE A 132 13.42 -2.98 -0.79
CA ILE A 132 14.21 -3.56 0.30
C ILE A 132 14.69 -2.47 1.27
N MET A 133 15.05 -1.29 0.76
CA MET A 133 15.43 -0.14 1.58
C MET A 133 14.27 0.33 2.47
N VAL A 134 13.08 0.55 1.90
CA VAL A 134 11.90 0.99 2.69
C VAL A 134 11.48 -0.10 3.67
N ARG A 135 11.58 -1.38 3.30
CA ARG A 135 11.40 -2.49 4.24
C ARG A 135 12.38 -2.41 5.41
N GLY A 136 13.66 -2.12 5.13
CA GLY A 136 14.68 -1.88 6.15
C GLY A 136 14.29 -0.74 7.10
N PHE A 137 13.74 0.36 6.57
CA PHE A 137 13.23 1.46 7.39
C PHE A 137 12.08 1.03 8.29
N HIS A 138 11.12 0.25 7.79
CA HIS A 138 10.03 -0.29 8.62
C HIS A 138 10.53 -1.27 9.68
N CYS A 139 11.49 -2.14 9.37
CA CYS A 139 12.09 -3.04 10.35
C CYS A 139 12.81 -2.27 11.47
N ALA A 140 13.62 -1.27 11.10
CA ALA A 140 14.29 -0.41 12.07
C ALA A 140 13.30 0.37 12.94
N ALA A 141 12.25 0.93 12.34
CA ALA A 141 11.19 1.61 13.06
C ALA A 141 10.44 0.66 14.01
N SER A 142 10.15 -0.56 13.57
CA SER A 142 9.49 -1.56 14.40
C SER A 142 10.34 -2.01 15.59
N ASN A 143 11.65 -2.23 15.39
CA ASN A 143 12.55 -2.60 16.47
C ASN A 143 12.70 -1.46 17.48
N LYS A 144 12.80 -0.22 16.99
CA LYS A 144 12.84 0.96 17.85
C LYS A 144 11.54 1.13 18.65
N ALA A 145 10.38 0.94 18.01
CA ALA A 145 9.08 1.01 18.68
C ALA A 145 8.98 -0.02 19.81
N ASN A 146 9.45 -1.25 19.56
CA ASN A 146 9.51 -2.29 20.58
C ASN A 146 10.45 -1.91 21.74
N GLY A 147 11.64 -1.39 21.44
CA GLY A 147 12.63 -0.98 22.45
C GLY A 147 12.18 0.18 23.35
N VAL A 148 11.22 1.00 22.91
CA VAL A 148 10.64 2.09 23.73
C VAL A 148 9.29 1.71 24.35
N GLY A 149 8.89 0.43 24.31
CA GLY A 149 7.68 -0.07 24.96
C GLY A 149 6.37 0.12 24.18
N PHE A 150 6.41 0.52 22.90
CA PHE A 150 5.21 0.61 22.06
C PHE A 150 4.77 -0.74 21.47
N GLY A 151 5.64 -1.75 21.57
CA GLY A 151 5.55 -2.98 20.80
C GLY A 151 6.04 -2.80 19.36
N HIS A 152 6.10 -3.91 18.62
CA HIS A 152 6.41 -3.90 17.20
C HIS A 152 5.29 -3.23 16.38
N ILE A 153 5.61 -2.77 15.17
CA ILE A 153 4.59 -2.38 14.18
C ILE A 153 3.76 -3.63 13.88
N SER A 154 2.43 -3.51 13.95
CA SER A 154 1.52 -4.65 13.78
C SER A 154 1.15 -4.89 12.31
N GLN A 155 0.63 -6.09 12.01
CA GLN A 155 0.04 -6.40 10.70
C GLN A 155 -1.13 -5.44 10.39
N LYS A 156 -1.93 -5.10 11.40
CA LYS A 156 -2.99 -4.09 11.28
C LYS A 156 -2.44 -2.73 10.84
N ASP A 157 -1.38 -2.24 11.48
CA ASP A 157 -0.79 -0.94 11.15
C ASP A 157 -0.30 -0.91 9.69
N MET A 158 0.37 -1.98 9.25
CA MET A 158 0.85 -2.12 7.88
C MET A 158 -0.30 -2.22 6.86
N ALA A 159 -1.32 -3.03 7.15
CA ALA A 159 -2.48 -3.21 6.29
C ALA A 159 -3.33 -1.94 6.16
N LEU A 160 -3.58 -1.22 7.26
CA LEU A 160 -4.30 0.06 7.23
C LEU A 160 -3.50 1.14 6.49
N THR A 161 -2.17 1.15 6.65
CA THR A 161 -1.29 2.04 5.89
C THR A 161 -1.38 1.75 4.39
N GLN A 162 -1.29 0.47 3.99
CA GLN A 162 -1.45 0.06 2.60
C GLN A 162 -2.83 0.40 2.04
N PHE A 163 -3.89 0.19 2.82
CA PHE A 163 -5.23 0.59 2.46
C PHE A 163 -5.34 2.10 2.20
N GLY A 164 -4.64 2.93 2.98
CA GLY A 164 -4.52 4.36 2.70
C GLY A 164 -3.91 4.67 1.32
N PHE A 165 -3.00 3.84 0.80
CA PHE A 165 -2.35 4.08 -0.49
C PHE A 165 -3.17 3.63 -1.72
N MET A 166 -4.11 2.69 -1.54
CA MET A 166 -4.78 2.00 -2.65
C MET A 166 -6.30 1.81 -2.48
N GLY A 167 -6.79 1.71 -1.25
CA GLY A 167 -8.18 1.38 -0.95
C GLY A 167 -9.15 2.50 -1.28
N PHE A 168 -8.78 3.75 -0.95
CA PHE A 168 -9.61 4.91 -1.28
C PHE A 168 -9.84 5.07 -2.78
N SER A 169 -8.86 4.74 -3.62
CA SER A 169 -9.01 4.78 -5.08
C SER A 169 -9.98 3.73 -5.59
N LEU A 170 -10.00 2.54 -4.98
CA LEU A 170 -10.92 1.47 -5.35
C LEU A 170 -12.34 1.77 -4.87
N LEU A 171 -12.50 2.32 -3.66
CA LEU A 171 -13.82 2.64 -3.11
C LEU A 171 -14.46 3.88 -3.76
N ASN A 172 -13.66 4.87 -4.16
CA ASN A 172 -14.14 6.15 -4.68
C ASN A 172 -13.81 6.34 -6.17
N PHE A 173 -13.80 5.25 -6.92
CA PHE A 173 -13.32 5.21 -8.31
C PHE A 173 -13.95 6.28 -9.20
N LYS A 174 -15.29 6.41 -9.16
CA LYS A 174 -16.04 7.40 -9.95
C LYS A 174 -15.80 8.83 -9.46
N LEU A 175 -15.80 9.04 -8.14
CA LEU A 175 -15.60 10.36 -7.53
C LEU A 175 -14.22 10.94 -7.88
N LEU A 176 -13.21 10.08 -7.95
CA LEU A 176 -11.84 10.46 -8.30
C LEU A 176 -11.61 10.55 -9.82
N GLY A 177 -12.63 10.25 -10.63
CA GLY A 177 -12.53 10.28 -12.10
C GLY A 177 -11.54 9.25 -12.67
N LEU A 178 -11.33 8.13 -11.97
CA LEU A 178 -10.39 7.09 -12.41
C LEU A 178 -10.90 6.39 -13.69
N LYS A 179 -9.97 5.97 -14.52
CA LYS A 179 -10.21 5.20 -15.76
C LYS A 179 -9.39 3.93 -15.72
N GLY A 180 -9.98 2.80 -16.08
CA GLY A 180 -9.22 1.55 -16.18
C GLY A 180 -10.13 0.37 -16.53
N THR A 181 -9.55 -0.61 -17.22
CA THR A 181 -10.20 -1.90 -17.49
C THR A 181 -10.22 -2.78 -16.24
N SER A 182 -11.01 -3.87 -16.27
CA SER A 182 -11.02 -4.86 -15.19
C SER A 182 -9.62 -5.42 -14.92
N ASP A 183 -8.84 -5.72 -15.97
CA ASP A 183 -7.49 -6.26 -15.84
C ASP A 183 -6.50 -5.27 -15.22
N GLN A 184 -6.67 -3.98 -15.52
CA GLN A 184 -5.86 -2.92 -14.92
C GLN A 184 -6.17 -2.73 -13.43
N ILE A 185 -7.44 -2.84 -13.05
CA ILE A 185 -7.87 -2.76 -11.65
C ILE A 185 -7.39 -4.00 -10.88
N ASP A 186 -7.55 -5.21 -11.42
CA ASP A 186 -7.01 -6.44 -10.83
C ASP A 186 -5.48 -6.38 -10.73
N GLY A 187 -4.82 -5.87 -11.77
CA GLY A 187 -3.39 -5.62 -11.78
C GLY A 187 -2.96 -4.62 -10.70
N PHE A 188 -3.74 -3.58 -10.44
CA PHE A 188 -3.47 -2.60 -9.38
C PHE A 188 -3.60 -3.23 -7.98
N VAL A 189 -4.59 -4.09 -7.78
CA VAL A 189 -4.72 -4.89 -6.55
C VAL A 189 -3.54 -5.85 -6.41
N HIS A 190 -3.14 -6.53 -7.49
CA HIS A 190 -2.00 -7.43 -7.51
C HIS A 190 -0.68 -6.72 -7.21
N PHE A 191 -0.47 -5.52 -7.79
CA PHE A 191 0.67 -4.64 -7.52
C PHE A 191 0.76 -4.37 -6.02
N TRP A 192 -0.33 -3.88 -5.39
CA TRP A 192 -0.29 -3.58 -3.97
C TRP A 192 -0.16 -4.85 -3.12
N ARG A 193 -0.84 -5.96 -3.44
CA ARG A 193 -0.65 -7.24 -2.74
C ARG A 193 0.82 -7.64 -2.71
N THR A 194 1.52 -7.53 -3.85
CA THR A 194 2.95 -7.83 -3.98
C THR A 194 3.81 -6.91 -3.12
N ILE A 195 3.59 -5.59 -3.20
CA ILE A 195 4.32 -4.61 -2.40
C ILE A 195 4.11 -4.87 -0.91
N GLY A 196 2.87 -5.12 -0.47
CA GLY A 196 2.55 -5.42 0.93
C GLY A 196 3.26 -6.67 1.44
N TYR A 197 3.22 -7.76 0.66
CA TYR A 197 3.92 -8.99 1.00
C TYR A 197 5.43 -8.77 1.19
N LEU A 198 6.06 -8.04 0.27
CA LEU A 198 7.49 -7.72 0.32
C LEU A 198 7.82 -6.73 1.46
N MET A 199 6.87 -5.90 1.88
CA MET A 199 6.98 -5.06 3.07
C MET A 199 6.83 -5.85 4.39
N GLY A 200 6.44 -7.12 4.34
CA GLY A 200 6.25 -7.99 5.51
C GLY A 200 4.81 -8.11 5.99
N ILE A 201 3.83 -7.71 5.19
CA ILE A 201 2.42 -8.08 5.42
C ILE A 201 2.27 -9.57 5.12
N ASN A 202 1.63 -10.30 6.03
CA ASN A 202 1.36 -11.73 5.83
C ASN A 202 0.31 -11.92 4.73
N ASP A 203 0.42 -13.01 3.97
CA ASP A 203 -0.52 -13.29 2.87
C ASP A 203 -1.90 -13.78 3.34
N LYS A 204 -2.00 -14.25 4.60
CA LYS A 204 -3.23 -14.77 5.21
C LYS A 204 -4.02 -13.68 5.91
#